data_AF-A0A661BAC4-F1
#
_entry.id   AF-A0A661BAC4-F1
#
_cell.length_a   1.000
_cell.length_b   1.000
_cell.length_c   1.000
_cell.angle_alpha   90.00
_cell.angle_beta   90.00
_cell.angle_gamma   90.00
#
_symmetry.space_group_name_H-M   'P 1'
#
loop_
_entity.id
_entity.type
_entity.pdbx_description
1 polymer ?
#
loop_
_entity_poly.entity_id
_entity_poly.type
_entity_poly.pdbx_seq_one_letter_code
_entity_poly.pdbx_strand_id
1 'polypeptide(L)'
;MKEPFNIFDDFVPKGEKSKAGAEAIELENDEVEEGKALAILAYIPILCFIPYFKGRSNKFVFEHAKQGIILFLFEVIALLGALFWKAALFLAAVASLVGVVIVLQGRLWRIPFIGVLAERLQSEAEPEKGEEG
;
A
#
# COMPACT_ATOMS: atom_id res chain seq x y z
N MET A 1 -11.75 17.36 -33.82
CA MET A 1 -10.89 16.45 -33.02
C MET A 1 -11.00 16.95 -31.59
N LYS A 2 -11.53 16.13 -30.65
CA LYS A 2 -11.76 16.56 -29.26
C LYS A 2 -10.43 16.45 -28.50
N GLU A 3 -10.05 17.49 -27.80
CA GLU A 3 -8.86 17.51 -26.92
C GLU A 3 -8.92 16.33 -25.92
N PRO A 4 -7.81 15.63 -25.65
CA PRO A 4 -7.78 14.57 -24.64
C PRO A 4 -7.98 15.18 -23.24
N PHE A 5 -8.76 14.48 -22.41
CA PHE A 5 -8.95 14.85 -21.00
C PHE A 5 -7.60 14.87 -20.25
N ASN A 6 -7.09 16.06 -19.94
CA ASN A 6 -5.90 16.27 -19.12
C ASN A 6 -6.30 16.45 -17.65
N ILE A 7 -6.38 15.34 -16.91
CA ILE A 7 -6.65 15.30 -15.45
C ILE A 7 -5.68 16.20 -14.66
N PHE A 8 -4.46 16.38 -15.17
CA PHE A 8 -3.43 17.21 -14.54
C PHE A 8 -3.77 18.71 -14.54
N ASP A 9 -4.47 19.22 -15.56
CA ASP A 9 -4.81 20.65 -15.62
C ASP A 9 -5.88 21.06 -14.59
N ASP A 10 -6.72 20.12 -14.15
CA ASP A 10 -7.75 20.35 -13.13
C ASP A 10 -7.19 20.28 -11.70
N PHE A 11 -6.04 19.60 -11.50
CA PHE A 11 -5.40 19.45 -10.19
C PHE A 11 -4.20 20.41 -9.98
N VAL A 12 -3.74 21.04 -11.06
CA VAL A 12 -2.68 22.06 -11.04
C VAL A 12 -3.35 23.44 -11.09
N PRO A 13 -3.38 24.21 -9.98
CA PRO A 13 -3.94 25.55 -10.00
C PRO A 13 -3.11 26.44 -10.94
N LYS A 14 -3.67 26.78 -12.10
CA LYS A 14 -3.10 27.76 -13.03
C LYS A 14 -3.23 29.16 -12.40
N GLY A 15 -2.14 29.62 -11.80
CA GLY A 15 -1.86 31.05 -11.68
C GLY A 15 -2.71 31.85 -10.71
N GLU A 16 -2.61 31.53 -9.42
CA GLU A 16 -2.28 32.57 -8.44
C GLU A 16 -0.94 32.16 -7.84
N LYS A 17 -0.07 33.14 -7.58
CA LYS A 17 1.21 32.88 -6.91
C LYS A 17 0.93 32.31 -5.52
N SER A 18 0.78 30.99 -5.47
CA SER A 18 0.69 30.22 -4.25
C SER A 18 1.99 30.47 -3.49
N LYS A 19 1.90 31.28 -2.44
CA LYS A 19 2.92 31.39 -1.39
C LYS A 19 3.05 30.10 -0.57
N ALA A 20 2.69 28.93 -1.13
CA ALA A 20 2.82 27.64 -0.48
C ALA A 20 3.97 26.79 -1.05
N GLY A 21 4.73 27.32 -2.03
CA GLY A 21 5.94 26.69 -2.54
C GLY A 21 7.15 27.58 -2.34
N ALA A 22 8.05 27.18 -1.44
CA ALA A 22 9.39 27.74 -1.23
C ALA A 22 9.48 29.11 -0.52
N GLU A 23 8.95 29.22 0.70
CA GLU A 23 9.77 29.83 1.75
C GLU A 23 10.77 28.74 2.17
N ALA A 24 12.04 28.87 1.77
CA ALA A 24 13.08 28.11 2.42
C ALA A 24 12.95 28.42 3.91
N ILE A 25 12.68 27.40 4.72
CA ILE A 25 12.67 27.57 6.17
C ILE A 25 14.12 27.91 6.52
N GLU A 26 14.42 29.20 6.71
CA GLU A 26 15.67 29.62 7.31
C GLU A 26 15.63 29.15 8.76
N LEU A 27 16.31 28.02 9.01
CA LEU A 27 16.53 27.47 10.33
C LEU A 27 17.84 28.02 10.85
N GLU A 28 17.83 28.50 12.09
CA GLU A 28 19.06 28.84 12.78
C GLU A 28 19.82 27.56 13.12
N ASN A 29 21.16 27.60 13.06
CA ASN A 29 21.99 26.43 13.37
C ASN A 29 21.73 25.89 14.79
N ASP A 30 21.45 26.77 15.75
CA ASP A 30 21.17 26.41 17.13
C ASP A 30 19.83 25.66 17.26
N GLU A 31 18.79 26.11 16.54
CA GLU A 31 17.50 25.41 16.48
C GLU A 31 17.64 23.98 15.94
N VAL A 32 18.51 23.79 14.94
CA VAL A 32 18.82 22.49 14.38
C VAL A 32 19.62 21.65 15.39
N GLU A 33 20.71 22.17 15.95
CA GLU A 33 21.55 21.47 16.94
C GLU A 33 20.73 20.97 18.14
N GLU A 34 19.92 21.83 18.75
CA GLU A 34 19.06 21.48 19.89
C GLU A 34 17.98 20.46 19.50
N GLY A 35 17.45 20.56 18.28
CA GLY A 35 16.37 19.72 17.77
C GLY A 35 16.80 18.34 17.26
N LYS A 36 18.07 18.14 16.92
CA LYS A 36 18.59 16.93 16.23
C LYS A 36 18.16 15.62 16.88
N ALA A 37 18.34 15.46 18.19
CA ALA A 37 18.01 14.21 18.87
C ALA A 37 16.50 13.90 18.78
N LEU A 38 15.66 14.93 18.93
CA LEU A 38 14.21 14.80 18.90
C LEU A 38 13.71 14.57 17.46
N ALA A 39 14.36 15.16 16.46
CA ALA A 39 14.12 14.90 15.04
C ALA A 39 14.51 13.47 14.62
N ILE A 40 15.60 12.91 15.15
CA ILE A 40 15.96 11.50 14.92
C ILE A 40 14.90 10.58 15.53
N LEU A 41 14.45 10.87 16.76
CA LEU A 41 13.40 10.11 17.43
C LEU A 41 12.09 10.07 16.63
N ALA A 42 11.83 11.09 15.80
CA ALA A 42 10.66 11.14 14.94
C ALA A 42 10.59 9.99 13.93
N TYR A 43 11.72 9.40 13.56
CA TYR A 43 11.77 8.29 12.62
C TYR A 43 11.73 6.91 13.28
N ILE A 44 11.63 6.84 14.61
CA ILE A 44 11.47 5.56 15.30
C ILE A 44 9.96 5.27 15.43
N PRO A 45 9.48 4.12 14.93
CA PRO A 45 8.06 3.76 14.97
C PRO A 45 7.48 3.85 16.39
N ILE A 46 6.21 4.29 16.50
CA ILE A 46 5.51 4.61 17.76
C ILE A 46 6.12 5.80 18.53
N LEU A 47 7.44 5.91 18.63
CA LEU A 47 8.10 7.01 19.30
C LEU A 47 7.97 8.32 18.52
N CYS A 48 7.63 8.28 17.23
CA CYS A 48 7.36 9.43 16.38
C CYS A 48 6.29 10.40 16.93
N PHE A 49 5.40 9.91 17.80
CA PHE A 49 4.41 10.76 18.47
C PHE A 49 5.01 11.69 19.52
N ILE A 50 6.12 11.29 20.17
CA ILE A 50 6.80 12.11 21.18
C ILE A 50 7.27 13.46 20.59
N PRO A 51 8.09 13.50 19.53
CA PRO A 51 8.52 14.75 18.90
C PRO A 51 7.36 15.49 18.24
N TYR A 52 6.30 14.81 17.80
CA TYR A 52 5.12 15.49 17.24
C TYR A 52 4.35 16.32 18.27
N PHE A 53 4.20 15.80 19.50
CA PHE A 53 3.53 16.54 20.57
C PHE A 53 4.46 17.52 21.28
N LYS A 54 5.71 17.14 21.54
CA LYS A 54 6.67 17.96 22.32
C LYS A 54 7.47 18.95 21.48
N GLY A 55 7.70 18.65 20.20
CA GLY A 55 8.56 19.45 19.32
C GLY A 55 7.89 20.63 18.64
N ARG A 56 6.65 21.01 19.01
CA ARG A 56 5.89 22.07 18.30
C ARG A 56 6.53 23.46 18.32
N SER A 57 7.39 23.73 19.30
CA SER A 57 8.12 25.00 19.41
C SER A 57 9.39 25.05 18.56
N ASN A 58 9.87 23.91 18.07
CA ASN A 58 11.06 23.81 17.23
C ASN A 58 10.62 23.35 15.83
N LYS A 59 10.74 24.24 14.85
CA LYS A 59 10.27 24.04 13.48
C LYS A 59 10.99 22.87 12.82
N PHE A 60 12.30 22.73 13.03
CA PHE A 60 13.09 21.60 12.54
C PHE A 60 12.54 20.26 13.04
N VAL A 61 12.32 20.13 14.35
CA VAL A 61 11.75 18.90 14.95
C VAL A 61 10.34 18.63 14.44
N PHE A 62 9.48 19.65 14.39
CA PHE A 62 8.09 19.46 14.02
C PHE A 62 7.92 19.02 12.56
N GLU A 63 8.75 19.53 11.66
CA GLU A 63 8.78 19.06 10.26
C GLU A 63 9.19 17.58 10.17
N HIS A 64 10.25 17.17 10.87
CA HIS A 64 10.67 15.77 10.91
C HIS A 64 9.63 14.86 11.59
N ALA A 65 8.93 15.34 12.62
CA ALA A 65 7.87 14.61 13.29
C ALA A 65 6.67 14.30 12.39
N LYS A 66 6.26 15.25 11.53
CA LYS A 66 5.20 15.00 10.54
C LYS A 66 5.60 13.90 9.55
N GLN A 67 6.85 13.93 9.07
CA GLN A 67 7.37 12.89 8.17
C GLN A 67 7.41 11.52 8.85
N GLY A 68 7.88 11.48 10.10
CA GLY A 68 7.90 10.28 10.92
C GLY A 68 6.53 9.63 11.09
N ILE A 69 5.48 10.43 11.34
CA ILE A 69 4.11 9.93 11.43
C ILE A 69 3.64 9.34 10.09
N ILE A 70 3.92 9.99 8.97
CA ILE A 70 3.55 9.48 7.65
C ILE A 70 4.22 8.11 7.41
N LEU A 71 5.52 7.99 7.70
CA LEU A 71 6.25 6.72 7.59
C LEU A 71 5.66 5.64 8.49
N PHE A 72 5.33 5.96 9.74
CA PHE A 72 4.69 5.03 10.65
C PHE A 72 3.32 4.54 10.13
N LEU A 73 2.51 5.42 9.53
CA LEU A 73 1.24 5.02 8.90
C LEU A 73 1.48 4.06 7.72
N PHE A 74 2.49 4.33 6.89
CA PHE A 74 2.89 3.41 5.81
C PHE A 74 3.29 2.04 6.36
N GLU A 75 4.06 1.98 7.44
CA GLU A 75 4.43 0.73 8.10
C GLU A 75 3.20 -0.05 8.59
N VAL A 76 2.24 0.61 9.23
CA VAL A 76 1.00 -0.03 9.69
C VAL A 76 0.22 -0.64 8.53
N ILE A 77 0.05 0.11 7.43
CA ILE A 77 -0.64 -0.39 6.22
C ILE A 77 0.11 -1.59 5.64
N ALA A 78 1.44 -1.52 5.54
CA ALA A 78 2.26 -2.62 5.02
C ALA A 78 2.14 -3.88 5.88
N LEU A 79 2.16 -3.75 7.21
CA LEU A 79 1.99 -4.85 8.15
C LEU A 79 0.61 -5.52 8.03
N LEU A 80 -0.46 -4.72 7.90
CA LEU A 80 -1.81 -5.23 7.67
C LEU A 80 -1.92 -6.00 6.34
N GLY A 81 -1.33 -5.45 5.28
CA GLY A 81 -1.25 -6.13 3.98
C GLY A 81 -0.47 -7.44 4.06
N ALA A 82 0.65 -7.46 4.77
CA ALA A 82 1.43 -8.68 4.99
C ALA A 82 0.66 -9.74 5.78
N LEU A 83 -0.11 -9.34 6.79
CA LEU A 83 -0.97 -10.24 7.56
C LEU A 83 -2.08 -10.85 6.69
N PHE A 84 -2.73 -10.02 5.87
CA PHE A 84 -3.73 -10.47 4.91
C PHE A 84 -3.15 -11.49 3.93
N TRP A 85 -1.98 -11.20 3.35
CA TRP A 85 -1.30 -12.12 2.43
C TRP A 85 -0.96 -13.46 3.08
N LYS A 86 -0.44 -13.45 4.31
CA LYS A 86 -0.16 -14.67 5.08
C LYS A 86 -1.43 -15.49 5.34
N ALA A 87 -2.54 -14.84 5.69
CA ALA A 87 -3.82 -15.51 5.89
C ALA A 87 -4.35 -16.15 4.60
N ALA A 88 -4.25 -15.44 3.46
CA ALA A 88 -4.64 -15.97 2.16
C ALA A 88 -3.82 -17.22 1.78
N LEU A 89 -2.50 -17.19 1.97
CA LEU A 89 -1.64 -18.35 1.73
C LEU A 89 -1.98 -19.53 2.66
N PHE A 90 -2.28 -19.26 3.93
CA PHE A 90 -2.69 -20.28 4.87
C PHE A 90 -4.00 -20.96 4.43
N LEU A 91 -5.02 -20.19 4.04
CA LEU A 91 -6.29 -20.71 3.54
C LEU A 91 -6.09 -21.53 2.25
N ALA A 92 -5.25 -21.06 1.33
CA ALA A 92 -4.92 -21.80 0.11
C ALA A 92 -4.24 -23.15 0.42
N ALA A 93 -3.31 -23.18 1.38
CA ALA A 93 -2.65 -24.41 1.82
C ALA A 93 -3.65 -25.40 2.45
N VAL A 94 -4.57 -24.92 3.29
CA VAL A 94 -5.65 -25.75 3.87
C VAL A 94 -6.54 -26.31 2.77
N ALA A 95 -6.99 -25.48 1.83
CA ALA A 95 -7.82 -25.93 0.71
C ALA A 95 -7.11 -27.00 -0.15
N SER A 96 -5.81 -26.82 -0.40
CA SER A 96 -4.97 -27.79 -1.10
C SER A 96 -4.91 -29.13 -0.36
N LEU A 97 -4.70 -29.11 0.96
CA LEU A 97 -4.68 -30.33 1.79
C LEU A 97 -6.03 -31.05 1.78
N VAL A 98 -7.14 -30.31 1.89
CA VAL A 98 -8.50 -30.89 1.77
C VAL A 98 -8.69 -31.56 0.40
N GLY A 99 -8.22 -30.93 -0.67
CA GLY A 99 -8.23 -31.52 -2.01
C GLY A 99 -7.51 -32.87 -2.06
N VAL A 100 -6.30 -32.96 -1.47
CA VAL A 100 -5.55 -34.22 -1.39
C VAL A 100 -6.33 -35.30 -0.62
N VAL A 101 -6.92 -34.97 0.52
CA VAL A 101 -7.73 -35.92 1.32
C VAL A 101 -8.91 -36.46 0.50
N ILE A 102 -9.59 -35.60 -0.26
CA ILE A 102 -10.73 -36.00 -1.09
C ILE A 102 -10.31 -36.92 -2.24
N VAL A 103 -9.17 -36.63 -2.87
CA VAL A 103 -8.58 -37.51 -3.90
C VAL A 103 -8.28 -38.90 -3.31
N LEU A 104 -7.70 -38.95 -2.11
CA LEU A 104 -7.44 -40.21 -1.41
C LEU A 104 -8.74 -40.97 -1.04
N GLN A 105 -9.87 -40.27 -0.89
CA GLN A 105 -11.20 -40.86 -0.69
C GLN A 105 -11.87 -41.33 -2.00
N GLY A 106 -11.24 -41.13 -3.16
CA GLY A 106 -11.81 -41.50 -4.47
C GLY A 106 -13.02 -40.67 -4.87
N ARG A 107 -13.20 -39.49 -4.27
CA ARG A 107 -14.33 -38.58 -4.54
C ARG A 107 -13.89 -37.46 -5.48
N LEU A 108 -14.79 -37.03 -6.36
CA LEU A 108 -14.59 -35.83 -7.14
C LEU A 108 -15.16 -34.64 -6.35
N TRP A 109 -14.32 -33.64 -6.07
CA TRP A 109 -14.76 -32.37 -5.50
C TRP A 109 -14.31 -31.22 -6.38
N ARG A 110 -15.27 -30.39 -6.78
CA ARG A 110 -14.98 -29.08 -7.38
C ARG A 110 -14.84 -28.09 -6.25
N ILE A 111 -13.63 -27.54 -6.08
CA ILE A 111 -13.41 -26.46 -5.12
C ILE A 111 -14.30 -25.29 -5.56
N PRO A 112 -15.19 -24.77 -4.69
CA PRO A 112 -16.03 -23.63 -5.05
C PRO A 112 -15.16 -22.45 -5.49
N PHE A 113 -15.62 -21.69 -6.49
CA PHE A 113 -14.90 -20.63 -7.22
C PHE A 113 -13.75 -21.09 -8.13
N ILE A 114 -12.89 -22.02 -7.72
CA ILE A 114 -11.77 -22.50 -8.56
C ILE A 114 -12.25 -23.42 -9.68
N GLY A 115 -13.27 -24.26 -9.42
CA GLY A 115 -13.82 -25.17 -10.42
C GLY A 115 -14.33 -24.46 -11.68
N VAL A 116 -14.96 -23.30 -11.52
CA VAL A 116 -15.46 -22.46 -12.63
C VAL A 116 -14.31 -21.87 -13.45
N LEU A 117 -13.21 -21.48 -12.79
CA LEU A 117 -12.02 -20.97 -13.48
C LEU A 117 -11.26 -22.09 -14.22
N ALA A 118 -11.18 -23.28 -13.63
CA ALA A 118 -10.56 -24.45 -14.25
C ALA A 118 -11.32 -24.90 -15.52
N GLU A 119 -12.65 -24.83 -15.50
CA GLU A 119 -13.48 -25.13 -16.68
C GLU A 119 -13.22 -24.15 -17.84
N ARG A 120 -12.99 -22.87 -17.54
CA ARG A 120 -12.66 -21.86 -18.57
C ARG A 120 -11.29 -22.11 -19.22
N LEU A 121 -10.29 -22.50 -18.42
CA LEU A 121 -8.98 -22.87 -18.94
C LEU A 121 -9.04 -24.09 -19.87
N GLN A 122 -9.95 -25.04 -19.61
CA GLN A 122 -10.19 -26.17 -20.52
C GLN A 122 -10.86 -25.71 -21.82
N SER A 123 -11.85 -24.81 -21.76
CA SER A 123 -12.52 -24.29 -22.96
C SER A 123 -11.63 -23.47 -23.89
N GLU A 124 -10.57 -22.85 -23.39
CA GLU A 124 -9.57 -22.13 -24.20
C GLU A 124 -8.46 -23.05 -24.74
N ALA A 125 -8.28 -24.24 -24.16
CA ALA A 125 -7.29 -25.22 -24.60
C ALA A 125 -7.80 -26.17 -25.69
N GLU A 126 -9.13 -26.30 -25.87
CA GLU A 126 -9.72 -26.93 -27.04
C GLU A 126 -9.97 -25.89 -28.13
N PRO A 127 -9.18 -25.83 -29.22
CA PRO A 127 -9.58 -25.04 -30.37
C PRO A 127 -10.90 -25.62 -30.89
N GLU A 128 -11.90 -24.77 -31.10
CA GLU A 128 -13.20 -25.15 -31.65
C GLU A 128 -12.98 -26.15 -32.79
N LYS A 129 -13.45 -27.40 -32.58
CA LYS A 129 -13.64 -28.31 -33.70
C LYS A 129 -14.76 -27.70 -34.53
N GLY A 130 -14.33 -26.96 -35.54
CA GLY A 130 -15.19 -26.37 -36.55
C GLY A 130 -16.17 -27.40 -37.09
N GLU A 131 -17.38 -26.90 -37.29
CA GLU A 131 -18.48 -27.54 -37.98
C GLU A 131 -18.00 -28.23 -39.28
N GLU A 132 -18.16 -29.55 -39.36
CA GLU A 132 -18.36 -30.24 -40.64
C GLU A 132 -19.61 -31.12 -40.49
N GLY A 133 -20.69 -30.69 -41.16
CA GLY A 133 -21.98 -31.36 -41.22
C GLY A 133 -23.00 -30.53 -41.99
#